data_AF-A0A9P7F6X6-F1
#
_entry.id   AF-A0A9P7F6X6-F1
#
_cell.length_a   1.000
_cell.length_b   1.000
_cell.length_c   1.000
_cell.angle_alpha   90.00
_cell.angle_beta   90.00
_cell.angle_gamma   90.00
#
_symmetry.space_group_name_H-M   'P 1'
#
loop_
_entity.id
_entity.type
_entity.pdbx_description
1 polymer ?
#
loop_
_entity_poly.entity_id
_entity_poly.type
_entity_poly.pdbx_seq_one_letter_code
_entity_poly.pdbx_strand_id
1 'polypeptide(L)'
;MLNYALEHRKAVNNVTQHRDLVLRKYELADREREIVKQLRDILKDATLYFSCATPNLATMIPAMDHIDQELTSYSHNKKYSALICVAVRLAKKTLNRYYKLTDSSEVYRIAMVLHPRHKLSYFKVAYWEDQWIQTAQSLVRHEFQHSY
;
A
#
# COMPACT_ATOMS: atom_id res chain seq x y z
N MET A 1 -10.42 -12.14 0.93
CA MET A 1 -11.12 -12.32 2.22
C MET A 1 -12.26 -11.30 2.43
N LEU A 2 -12.00 -10.00 2.51
CA LEU A 2 -13.06 -8.99 2.77
C LEU A 2 -14.16 -8.95 1.69
N ASN A 3 -13.78 -9.05 0.40
CA ASN A 3 -14.75 -9.16 -0.70
C ASN A 3 -15.68 -10.38 -0.51
N TYR A 4 -15.08 -11.55 -0.26
CA TYR A 4 -15.82 -12.78 -0.04
C TYR A 4 -16.81 -12.66 1.13
N ALA A 5 -16.38 -12.07 2.25
CA ALA A 5 -17.24 -11.85 3.42
C ALA A 5 -18.42 -10.90 3.12
N LEU A 6 -18.22 -9.90 2.27
CA LEU A 6 -19.28 -8.99 1.84
C LEU A 6 -20.25 -9.64 0.85
N GLU A 7 -19.75 -10.45 -0.08
CA GLU A 7 -20.56 -11.17 -1.08
C GLU A 7 -21.43 -12.27 -0.45
N HIS A 8 -20.88 -13.01 0.51
CA HIS A 8 -21.55 -14.14 1.16
C HIS A 8 -22.30 -13.73 2.44
N ARG A 9 -22.65 -12.43 2.58
CA ARG A 9 -23.26 -11.87 3.78
C ARG A 9 -24.51 -12.62 4.25
N LYS A 10 -25.38 -13.05 3.33
CA LYS A 10 -26.59 -13.80 3.68
C LYS A 10 -26.25 -15.13 4.35
N ALA A 11 -25.28 -15.86 3.79
CA ALA A 11 -24.82 -17.12 4.33
C ALA A 11 -24.12 -16.93 5.68
N VAL A 12 -23.23 -15.92 5.78
CA VAL A 12 -22.53 -15.59 7.04
C VAL A 12 -23.54 -15.24 8.14
N ASN A 13 -24.51 -14.37 7.85
CA ASN A 13 -25.53 -13.99 8.83
C ASN A 13 -26.37 -15.21 9.27
N ASN A 14 -26.80 -16.05 8.33
CA ASN A 14 -27.59 -17.24 8.64
C ASN A 14 -26.83 -18.17 9.61
N VAL A 15 -25.57 -18.47 9.30
CA VAL A 15 -24.69 -19.30 10.14
C VAL A 15 -24.47 -18.67 11.52
N THR A 16 -24.24 -17.35 11.59
CA THR A 16 -24.04 -16.67 12.90
C THR A 16 -25.31 -16.58 13.75
N GLN A 17 -26.49 -16.66 13.15
CA GLN A 17 -27.78 -16.58 13.85
C GLN A 17 -28.25 -17.94 14.42
N HIS A 18 -27.69 -19.06 13.95
CA HIS A 18 -27.95 -20.38 14.50
C HIS A 18 -27.41 -20.49 15.93
N ARG A 19 -28.33 -20.64 16.90
CA ARG A 19 -28.00 -20.71 18.33
C ARG A 19 -27.12 -21.91 18.67
N ASP A 20 -27.29 -23.01 17.95
CA ASP A 20 -26.56 -24.27 18.18
C ASP A 20 -25.06 -24.15 17.84
N LEU A 21 -24.70 -23.20 16.98
CA LEU A 21 -23.32 -23.01 16.55
C LEU A 21 -22.52 -22.11 17.50
N VAL A 22 -23.16 -21.42 18.46
CA VAL A 22 -22.50 -20.48 19.40
C VAL A 22 -21.68 -19.39 18.66
N LEU A 23 -22.06 -19.06 17.43
CA LEU A 23 -21.36 -18.08 16.57
C LEU A 23 -21.95 -16.67 16.64
N ARG A 24 -22.98 -16.45 17.47
CA ARG A 24 -23.70 -15.18 17.56
C ARG A 24 -22.82 -14.00 17.98
N LYS A 25 -21.73 -14.27 18.72
CA LYS A 25 -20.71 -13.27 19.08
C LYS A 25 -19.95 -12.68 17.88
N TYR A 26 -20.03 -13.31 16.71
CA TYR A 26 -19.41 -12.86 15.46
C TYR A 26 -20.41 -12.21 14.50
N GLU A 27 -21.64 -11.95 14.95
CA GLU A 27 -22.63 -11.24 14.16
C GLU A 27 -22.20 -9.78 13.98
N LEU A 28 -21.88 -9.41 12.75
CA LEU A 28 -21.43 -8.05 12.41
C LEU A 28 -22.59 -7.05 12.50
N ALA A 29 -22.42 -6.03 13.33
CA ALA A 29 -23.34 -4.90 13.40
C ALA A 29 -23.27 -4.04 12.12
N ASP A 30 -24.32 -3.26 11.83
CA ASP A 30 -24.36 -2.44 10.61
C ASP A 30 -23.22 -1.42 10.53
N ARG A 31 -22.79 -0.88 11.67
CA ARG A 31 -21.62 -0.01 11.76
C ARG A 31 -20.32 -0.73 11.37
N GLU A 32 -20.13 -1.95 11.84
CA GLU A 32 -18.95 -2.76 11.53
C GLU A 32 -18.92 -3.16 10.06
N ARG A 33 -20.09 -3.44 9.48
CA ARG A 33 -20.23 -3.71 8.04
C ARG A 33 -19.78 -2.54 7.19
N GLU A 34 -20.13 -1.32 7.59
CA GLU A 34 -19.71 -0.12 6.86
C GLU A 34 -18.19 0.09 6.95
N ILE A 35 -17.59 -0.15 8.12
CA ILE A 35 -16.13 -0.13 8.30
C ILE A 35 -15.45 -1.17 7.41
N VAL A 36 -15.98 -2.40 7.33
CA VAL A 36 -15.44 -3.46 6.48
C VAL A 36 -15.48 -3.09 5.00
N LYS A 37 -16.56 -2.43 4.53
CA LYS A 37 -16.63 -1.92 3.15
C LYS A 37 -15.57 -0.85 2.89
N GLN A 38 -15.46 0.14 3.78
CA GLN A 38 -14.46 1.20 3.66
C GLN A 38 -13.04 0.62 3.64
N LEU A 39 -12.75 -0.33 4.53
CA LEU A 39 -11.45 -1.01 4.58
C LEU A 39 -11.17 -1.80 3.29
N ARG A 40 -12.18 -2.50 2.77
CA ARG A 40 -12.06 -3.22 1.50
C ARG A 40 -11.72 -2.26 0.37
N ASP A 41 -12.40 -1.13 0.26
CA ASP A 41 -12.19 -0.18 -0.83
C ASP A 41 -10.78 0.42 -0.77
N ILE A 42 -10.29 0.75 0.43
CA ILE A 42 -8.95 1.29 0.64
C ILE A 42 -7.84 0.28 0.27
N LEU A 43 -8.04 -1.00 0.59
CA LEU A 43 -6.97 -2.01 0.45
C LEU A 43 -7.01 -2.79 -0.86
N LYS A 44 -8.16 -2.80 -1.56
CA LYS A 44 -8.38 -3.71 -2.71
C LYS A 44 -7.32 -3.54 -3.78
N ASP A 45 -7.10 -2.32 -4.26
CA ASP A 45 -6.25 -2.07 -5.43
C ASP A 45 -4.79 -2.35 -5.12
N ALA A 46 -4.28 -1.90 -3.97
CA ALA A 46 -2.93 -2.22 -3.51
C ALA A 46 -2.73 -3.73 -3.32
N THR A 47 -3.71 -4.43 -2.72
CA THR A 47 -3.62 -5.89 -2.52
C THR A 47 -3.58 -6.62 -3.85
N LEU A 48 -4.43 -6.24 -4.81
CA LEU A 48 -4.45 -6.85 -6.14
C LEU A 48 -3.14 -6.60 -6.87
N TYR A 49 -2.62 -5.37 -6.83
CA TYR A 49 -1.36 -5.01 -7.46
C TYR A 49 -0.20 -5.90 -7.01
N PHE A 50 -0.03 -6.10 -5.69
CA PHE A 50 1.03 -6.95 -5.15
C PHE A 50 0.73 -8.45 -5.21
N SER A 51 -0.51 -8.84 -5.51
CA SER A 51 -0.87 -10.25 -5.75
C SER A 51 -0.60 -10.68 -7.19
N CYS A 52 -0.32 -9.76 -8.10
CA CYS A 52 0.08 -10.07 -9.47
C CYS A 52 1.52 -10.63 -9.50
N ALA A 53 1.86 -11.43 -10.52
CA ALA A 53 3.18 -12.04 -10.67
C ALA A 53 4.30 -11.05 -11.07
N THR A 54 3.98 -9.76 -11.24
CA THR A 54 4.83 -8.75 -11.92
C THR A 54 5.36 -7.57 -11.10
N PRO A 55 5.22 -7.44 -9.75
CA PRO A 55 5.93 -6.37 -9.04
C PRO A 55 7.43 -6.65 -9.10
N ASN A 56 8.11 -5.93 -9.99
CA ASN A 56 9.56 -5.96 -10.11
C ASN A 56 10.17 -4.92 -9.15
N LEU A 57 11.46 -5.04 -8.87
CA LEU A 57 12.17 -4.18 -7.93
C LEU A 57 12.02 -2.68 -8.25
N ALA A 58 11.98 -2.32 -9.54
CA ALA A 58 11.80 -0.95 -10.02
C ALA A 58 10.35 -0.44 -9.95
N THR A 59 9.38 -1.27 -9.58
CA THR A 59 7.99 -0.83 -9.39
C THR A 59 7.62 -0.60 -7.94
N MET A 60 8.47 -1.05 -7.00
CA MET A 60 8.21 -0.96 -5.57
C MET A 60 8.16 0.47 -5.06
N ILE A 61 9.15 1.31 -5.41
CA ILE A 61 9.16 2.72 -5.00
C ILE A 61 7.92 3.47 -5.54
N PRO A 62 7.59 3.39 -6.85
CA PRO A 62 6.38 4.01 -7.37
C PRO A 62 5.08 3.52 -6.74
N ALA A 63 4.98 2.22 -6.44
CA ALA A 63 3.82 1.68 -5.76
C ALA A 63 3.69 2.25 -4.33
N MET A 64 4.81 2.36 -3.60
CA MET A 64 4.82 2.95 -2.26
C MET A 64 4.46 4.44 -2.27
N ASP A 65 4.97 5.21 -3.22
CA ASP A 65 4.60 6.63 -3.41
C ASP A 65 3.10 6.79 -3.66
N HIS A 66 2.54 5.94 -4.55
CA HIS A 66 1.11 5.98 -4.85
C HIS A 66 0.25 5.62 -3.64
N ILE A 67 0.62 4.57 -2.89
CA ILE A 67 -0.09 4.17 -1.68
C ILE A 67 0.00 5.27 -0.61
N ASP A 68 1.15 5.92 -0.47
CA ASP A 68 1.33 7.03 0.47
C ASP A 68 0.40 8.21 0.15
N GLN A 69 0.27 8.55 -1.14
CA GLN A 69 -0.63 9.58 -1.62
C GLN A 69 -2.09 9.22 -1.36
N GLU A 70 -2.52 8.00 -1.71
CA GLU A 70 -3.90 7.53 -1.50
C GLU A 70 -4.27 7.49 -0.01
N LEU A 71 -3.40 6.97 0.85
CA LEU A 71 -3.62 6.98 2.31
C LEU A 71 -3.73 8.41 2.85
N THR A 72 -2.94 9.35 2.31
CA THR A 72 -3.05 10.78 2.67
C THR A 72 -4.41 11.33 2.29
N SER A 73 -4.86 11.06 1.07
CA SER A 73 -6.20 11.46 0.58
C SER A 73 -7.32 10.89 1.44
N TYR A 74 -7.25 9.60 1.81
CA TYR A 74 -8.24 8.96 2.67
C TYR A 74 -8.28 9.56 4.07
N SER A 75 -7.13 9.92 4.63
CA SER A 75 -7.05 10.49 5.99
C SER A 75 -7.70 11.87 6.15
N HIS A 76 -7.89 12.60 5.04
CA HIS A 76 -8.52 13.93 5.00
C HIS A 76 -9.95 13.89 4.46
N ASN A 77 -10.39 12.74 3.93
CA ASN A 77 -11.70 12.62 3.32
C ASN A 77 -12.80 12.36 4.38
N LYS A 78 -13.73 13.31 4.50
CA LYS A 78 -14.86 13.26 5.46
C LYS A 78 -15.86 12.12 5.22
N LYS A 79 -15.77 11.44 4.07
CA LYS A 79 -16.58 10.25 3.75
C LYS A 79 -16.24 9.06 4.65
N TYR A 80 -15.00 8.97 5.13
CA TYR A 80 -14.55 7.85 5.96
C TYR A 80 -14.88 8.06 7.43
N SER A 81 -15.14 6.96 8.12
CA SER A 81 -15.34 6.99 9.57
C SER A 81 -14.06 7.40 10.31
N ALA A 82 -14.20 8.03 11.48
CA ALA A 82 -13.06 8.43 12.30
C ALA A 82 -12.10 7.26 12.62
N LEU A 83 -12.65 6.05 12.81
CA LEU A 83 -11.88 4.83 13.03
C LEU A 83 -11.01 4.48 11.82
N ILE A 84 -11.55 4.57 10.61
CA ILE A 84 -10.79 4.35 9.37
C ILE A 84 -9.72 5.41 9.21
N CYS A 85 -10.01 6.69 9.47
CA CYS A 85 -8.99 7.74 9.40
C CYS A 85 -7.81 7.48 10.35
N VAL A 86 -8.07 7.00 11.57
CA VAL A 86 -7.02 6.61 12.52
C VAL A 86 -6.24 5.40 12.01
N ALA A 87 -6.93 4.37 11.51
CA ALA A 87 -6.30 3.17 10.95
C ALA A 87 -5.40 3.49 9.75
N VAL A 88 -5.87 4.35 8.83
CA VAL A 88 -5.11 4.84 7.67
C VAL A 88 -3.85 5.59 8.09
N ARG A 89 -3.93 6.46 9.11
CA ARG A 89 -2.74 7.16 9.64
C ARG A 89 -1.72 6.18 10.23
N LEU A 90 -2.18 5.11 10.90
CA LEU A 90 -1.30 4.06 11.41
C LEU A 90 -0.67 3.23 10.27
N ALA A 91 -1.46 2.91 9.24
CA ALA A 91 -0.97 2.25 8.04
C ALA A 91 0.10 3.08 7.34
N LYS A 92 -0.10 4.40 7.20
CA LYS A 92 0.89 5.33 6.63
C LYS A 92 2.20 5.35 7.44
N LYS A 93 2.14 5.37 8.78
CA LYS A 93 3.34 5.26 9.61
C LYS A 93 4.10 3.95 9.36
N THR A 94 3.37 2.86 9.17
CA THR A 94 3.94 1.55 8.85
C THR A 94 4.57 1.55 7.46
N LEU A 95 3.88 2.10 6.46
CA LEU A 95 4.40 2.29 5.10
C LEU A 95 5.70 3.08 5.12
N ASN A 96 5.74 4.22 5.82
CA ASN A 96 6.93 5.06 5.93
C ASN A 96 8.12 4.34 6.56
N ARG A 97 7.89 3.39 7.47
CA ARG A 97 8.96 2.55 8.04
C ARG A 97 9.57 1.68 6.96
N TYR A 98 8.75 0.99 6.16
CA TYR A 98 9.25 0.18 5.06
C TYR A 98 9.86 1.03 3.96
N TYR A 99 9.32 2.22 3.70
CA TYR A 99 9.82 3.14 2.70
C TYR A 99 11.28 3.50 2.99
N LYS A 100 11.59 3.85 4.25
CA LYS A 100 12.95 4.12 4.70
C LYS A 100 13.90 2.94 4.48
N LEU A 101 13.43 1.70 4.64
CA LEU A 101 14.24 0.51 4.40
C LEU A 101 14.49 0.30 2.90
N THR A 102 13.46 0.46 2.07
CA THR A 102 13.57 0.39 0.60
C THR A 102 14.54 1.42 0.07
N ASP A 103 14.43 2.65 0.58
CA ASP A 103 15.24 3.79 0.19
C ASP A 103 16.70 3.71 0.68
N SER A 104 16.95 3.10 1.85
CA SER A 104 18.32 2.77 2.29
C SER A 104 19.01 1.69 1.44
N SER A 105 18.25 0.94 0.64
CA SER A 105 18.79 -0.14 -0.19
C SER A 105 19.17 0.38 -1.56
N GLU A 106 20.47 0.23 -1.85
CA GLU A 106 21.08 0.60 -3.11
C GLU A 106 20.42 -0.06 -4.32
N VAL A 107 20.01 -1.32 -4.16
CA VAL A 107 19.44 -2.15 -5.23
C VAL A 107 18.14 -1.55 -5.78
N TYR A 108 17.27 -1.03 -4.92
CA TYR A 108 16.02 -0.41 -5.36
C TYR A 108 16.27 0.90 -6.12
N ARG A 109 17.25 1.69 -5.68
CA ARG A 109 17.64 2.94 -6.34
C ARG A 109 18.27 2.68 -7.70
N ILE A 110 19.18 1.72 -7.79
CA ILE A 110 19.80 1.30 -9.06
C ILE A 110 18.73 0.79 -10.02
N ALA A 111 17.84 -0.11 -9.57
CA ALA A 111 16.78 -0.66 -10.42
C ALA A 111 15.87 0.44 -11.00
N MET A 112 15.51 1.44 -10.20
CA MET A 112 14.75 2.60 -10.65
C MET A 112 15.47 3.44 -11.71
N VAL A 113 16.76 3.73 -11.49
CA VAL A 113 17.57 4.52 -12.44
C VAL A 113 17.79 3.78 -13.76
N LEU A 114 17.96 2.45 -13.71
CA LEU A 114 18.12 1.62 -14.90
C LEU A 114 16.79 1.37 -15.64
N HIS A 115 15.64 1.59 -15.00
CA HIS A 115 14.35 1.34 -15.61
C HIS A 115 14.10 2.29 -16.81
N PRO A 116 13.86 1.76 -18.03
CA PRO A 116 13.82 2.56 -19.27
C PRO A 116 12.83 3.72 -19.25
N ARG A 117 11.71 3.56 -18.55
CA ARG A 117 10.64 4.55 -18.44
C ARG A 117 10.83 5.55 -17.28
N HIS A 118 11.50 5.16 -16.20
CA HIS A 118 11.60 5.98 -14.99
C HIS A 118 12.87 6.82 -15.02
N LYS A 119 14.02 6.14 -15.01
CA LYS A 119 15.35 6.77 -14.95
C LYS A 119 15.40 7.84 -13.85
N LEU A 120 16.26 8.84 -14.02
CA LEU A 120 16.31 10.01 -13.14
C LEU A 120 15.09 10.93 -13.28
N SER A 121 14.35 10.84 -14.40
CA SER A 121 13.16 11.66 -14.66
C SER A 121 12.04 11.40 -13.66
N TYR A 122 11.87 10.14 -13.22
CA TYR A 122 10.81 9.80 -12.28
C TYR A 122 10.95 10.56 -10.95
N PHE A 123 12.14 10.58 -10.37
CA PHE A 123 12.39 11.26 -9.10
C PHE A 123 12.09 12.75 -9.17
N LYS A 124 12.36 13.40 -10.31
CA LYS A 124 12.02 14.81 -10.53
C LYS A 124 10.51 15.03 -10.55
N VAL A 125 9.77 14.17 -11.26
CA VAL A 125 8.30 14.24 -11.35
C VAL A 125 7.64 13.93 -10.00
N ALA A 126 8.24 13.03 -9.23
CA ALA A 126 7.81 12.68 -7.88
C ALA A 126 8.22 13.73 -6.82
N TYR A 127 8.84 14.85 -7.22
CA TYR A 127 9.31 15.91 -6.33
C TYR A 127 10.26 15.45 -5.23
N TRP A 128 11.11 14.47 -5.53
CA TRP A 128 12.17 14.07 -4.62
C TRP A 128 13.22 15.19 -4.52
N GLU A 129 13.82 15.29 -3.35
CA GLU A 129 14.90 16.24 -3.08
C GLU A 129 16.11 16.01 -4.00
N ASP A 130 16.70 17.08 -4.52
CA ASP A 130 17.80 17.00 -5.49
C ASP A 130 19.01 16.21 -4.97
N GLN A 131 19.30 16.29 -3.67
CA GLN A 131 20.38 15.53 -3.02
C GLN A 131 20.16 14.02 -3.16
N TRP A 132 18.91 13.56 -3.12
CA TRP A 132 18.56 12.15 -3.26
C TRP A 132 18.71 11.66 -4.69
N ILE A 133 18.36 12.50 -5.66
CA ILE A 133 18.54 12.22 -7.09
C ILE A 133 20.03 12.11 -7.42
N GLN A 134 20.84 13.05 -6.91
CA GLN A 134 22.29 13.03 -7.08
C GLN A 134 22.91 11.78 -6.46
N THR A 135 22.49 11.41 -5.25
CA THR A 135 22.97 10.22 -4.56
C THR A 135 22.59 8.94 -5.32
N ALA A 136 21.39 8.86 -5.92
CA ALA A 136 21.01 7.70 -6.74
C ALA A 136 21.87 7.61 -8.01
N GLN A 137 22.18 8.74 -8.63
CA GLN A 137 23.04 8.80 -9.81
C GLN A 137 24.50 8.43 -9.50
N SER A 138 25.07 8.94 -8.40
CA SER A 138 26.44 8.62 -8.00
C SER A 138 26.58 7.14 -7.67
N LEU A 139 25.60 6.56 -6.99
CA LEU A 139 25.58 5.16 -6.61
C LEU A 139 25.62 4.24 -7.85
N VAL A 140 24.79 4.50 -8.86
CA VAL A 140 24.80 3.71 -10.10
C VAL A 140 26.14 3.81 -10.83
N ARG A 141 26.76 4.99 -10.85
CA ARG A 141 28.08 5.17 -11.48
C ARG A 141 29.17 4.46 -10.71
N HIS A 142 29.14 4.52 -9.38
CA HIS A 142 30.09 3.84 -8.51
C HIS A 142 30.04 2.32 -8.71
N GLU A 143 28.84 1.73 -8.66
CA GLU A 143 28.67 0.28 -8.86
C GLU A 143 29.10 -0.17 -10.26
N PHE A 144 28.86 0.65 -11.28
CA PHE A 144 29.33 0.37 -12.63
C PHE A 144 30.86 0.38 -12.71
N GLN A 145 31.52 1.40 -12.15
CA GLN A 145 32.98 1.53 -12.12
C GLN A 145 33.68 0.47 -11.26
N HIS A 146 33.00 -0.01 -10.21
CA HIS A 146 33.53 -1.07 -9.37
C HIS A 146 33.46 -2.45 -10.07
N SER A 147 32.44 -2.67 -10.89
CA SER A 147 32.16 -3.98 -11.50
C SER A 147 32.74 -4.17 -12.90
N TYR A 148 33.13 -3.10 -13.59
CA TYR A 148 33.63 -3.09 -14.97
C TYR A 148 34.79 -2.11 -15.14
#